data_AF-A0A2V7NA14-F1
#
_entry.id   AF-A0A2V7NA14-F1
#
_cell.length_a   1.000
_cell.length_b   1.000
_cell.length_c   1.000
_cell.angle_alpha   90.00
_cell.angle_beta   90.00
_cell.angle_gamma   90.00
#
_symmetry.space_group_name_H-M   'P 1'
#
loop_
_entity.id
_entity.type
_entity.pdbx_description
1 polymer ?
#
loop_
_entity_poly.entity_id
_entity_poly.type
_entity_poly.pdbx_seq_one_letter_code
_entity_poly.pdbx_strand_id
1 'polypeptide(L)'
;MTKAFPGIVLLVLAASPASTQDWRAQLKADAVVIRGAKMIYDEVGLYKLNVAGYEPAQVQVKVHSEAPQGGLVSRDNFVSLTTLMFSTTFIAALSESYKVSASQFIQGLDYAQLKSAIGTPDFELNLTMTNEGMQFEVVNTSSGQKTRQTMTWDQVFGK
;
A
#
# COMPACT_ATOMS: atom_id res chain seq x y z
N MET A 1 -48.54 -15.87 20.60
CA MET A 1 -48.75 -14.46 20.26
C MET A 1 -47.40 -13.75 20.41
N THR A 2 -46.66 -13.58 19.31
CA THR A 2 -46.37 -12.29 18.60
C THR A 2 -45.44 -11.36 19.41
N LYS A 3 -44.30 -10.84 18.92
CA LYS A 3 -43.72 -10.68 17.57
C LYS A 3 -42.20 -10.42 17.68
N ALA A 4 -41.51 -10.67 16.58
CA ALA A 4 -40.08 -10.46 16.30
C ALA A 4 -39.58 -9.02 16.48
N PHE A 5 -38.25 -8.86 16.61
CA PHE A 5 -37.44 -7.95 15.78
C PHE A 5 -35.93 -8.32 15.89
N PRO A 6 -35.29 -8.84 14.82
CA PRO A 6 -33.85 -8.73 14.68
C PRO A 6 -33.55 -7.30 14.22
N GLY A 7 -32.92 -6.52 15.09
CA GLY A 7 -32.46 -5.17 14.75
C GLY A 7 -31.37 -5.25 13.69
N ILE A 8 -31.74 -4.96 12.45
CA ILE A 8 -30.82 -4.66 11.36
C ILE A 8 -29.97 -3.46 11.81
N VAL A 9 -28.66 -3.68 11.98
CA VAL A 9 -27.70 -2.57 12.07
C VAL A 9 -27.69 -1.91 10.69
N LEU A 10 -28.45 -0.82 10.58
CA LEU A 10 -28.48 0.02 9.40
C LEU A 10 -27.12 0.76 9.35
N LEU A 11 -26.20 0.28 8.54
CA LEU A 11 -24.99 1.02 8.16
C LEU A 11 -25.44 2.22 7.34
N VAL A 12 -25.72 3.33 8.01
CA VAL A 12 -25.91 4.63 7.34
C VAL A 12 -24.53 5.09 6.91
N LEU A 13 -24.12 4.62 5.73
CA LEU A 13 -23.07 5.28 4.94
C LEU A 13 -23.61 6.68 4.63
N ALA A 14 -23.26 7.65 5.47
CA ALA A 14 -23.46 9.05 5.15
C ALA A 14 -22.68 9.31 3.85
N ALA A 15 -23.40 9.29 2.73
CA ALA A 15 -22.88 9.64 1.42
C ALA A 15 -22.57 11.13 1.43
N SER A 16 -21.37 11.49 1.85
CA SER A 16 -20.80 12.76 1.45
C SER A 16 -20.70 12.75 -0.08
N PRO A 17 -21.17 13.79 -0.78
CA PRO A 17 -20.96 13.93 -2.21
C PRO A 17 -19.49 14.28 -2.46
N ALA A 18 -18.60 13.32 -2.21
CA ALA A 18 -17.25 13.33 -2.74
C ALA A 18 -17.40 13.03 -4.23
N SER A 19 -16.99 14.00 -5.05
CA SER A 19 -16.58 13.87 -6.45
C SER A 19 -16.84 12.49 -7.06
N THR A 20 -17.64 12.41 -8.12
CA THR A 20 -17.81 11.24 -8.98
C THR A 20 -16.47 10.83 -9.58
N GLN A 21 -15.57 10.27 -8.75
CA GLN A 21 -14.53 9.38 -9.18
C GLN A 21 -15.27 8.30 -9.95
N ASP A 22 -14.93 8.15 -11.22
CA ASP A 22 -15.51 7.12 -12.05
C ASP A 22 -15.04 5.76 -11.51
N TRP A 23 -15.75 5.28 -10.49
CA TRP A 23 -15.47 4.05 -9.79
C TRP A 23 -15.51 2.86 -10.77
N ARG A 24 -16.25 2.97 -11.89
CA ARG A 24 -16.23 1.95 -12.94
C ARG A 24 -14.91 1.96 -13.69
N ALA A 25 -14.36 3.14 -14.00
CA ALA A 25 -13.03 3.25 -14.58
C ALA A 25 -11.95 2.75 -13.61
N GLN A 26 -12.07 3.06 -12.31
CA GLN A 26 -11.14 2.56 -11.28
C GLN A 26 -11.18 1.04 -11.15
N LEU A 27 -12.37 0.43 -11.08
CA LEU A 27 -12.52 -1.03 -11.01
C LEU A 27 -12.04 -1.75 -12.27
N LYS A 28 -12.06 -1.07 -13.42
CA LYS A 28 -11.54 -1.60 -14.69
C LYS A 28 -10.04 -1.39 -14.87
N ALA A 29 -9.42 -0.52 -14.07
CA ALA A 29 -8.00 -0.27 -14.18
C ALA A 29 -7.21 -1.47 -13.66
N ASP A 30 -6.34 -2.00 -14.51
CA ASP A 30 -5.43 -3.06 -14.09
C ASP A 30 -4.34 -2.48 -13.20
N ALA A 31 -4.38 -2.82 -11.91
CA ALA A 31 -3.32 -2.50 -10.95
C ALA A 31 -1.99 -3.21 -11.28
N VAL A 32 -2.06 -4.33 -12.02
CA VAL A 32 -0.91 -5.13 -12.43
C VAL A 32 -0.83 -5.18 -13.94
N VAL A 33 0.32 -4.82 -14.49
CA VAL A 33 0.62 -4.92 -15.91
C VAL A 33 1.64 -6.03 -16.15
N ILE A 34 1.46 -6.77 -17.25
CA ILE A 34 2.45 -7.73 -17.72
C ILE A 34 3.47 -7.01 -18.61
N ARG A 35 4.74 -7.05 -18.23
CA ARG A 35 5.86 -6.55 -19.05
C ARG A 35 6.88 -7.66 -19.23
N GLY A 36 6.94 -8.21 -20.44
CA GLY A 36 7.73 -9.41 -20.72
C GLY A 36 7.21 -10.61 -19.91
N ALA A 37 8.10 -11.34 -19.24
CA ALA A 37 7.75 -12.50 -18.41
C ALA A 37 7.45 -12.13 -16.94
N LYS A 38 7.09 -10.88 -16.65
CA LYS A 38 6.85 -10.40 -15.28
C LYS A 38 5.48 -9.73 -15.12
N MET A 39 4.86 -9.99 -13.98
CA MET A 39 3.82 -9.16 -13.38
C MET A 39 4.50 -7.97 -12.72
N ILE A 40 4.04 -6.75 -13.02
CA ILE A 40 4.57 -5.50 -12.49
C ILE A 40 3.46 -4.69 -11.84
N TYR A 41 3.72 -4.17 -10.65
CA TYR A 41 2.92 -3.15 -9.96
C TYR A 41 3.78 -1.90 -9.82
N ASP A 42 3.34 -0.79 -10.40
CA ASP A 42 3.98 0.51 -10.27
C ASP A 42 2.97 1.51 -9.72
N GLU A 43 3.34 2.26 -8.69
CA GLU A 43 2.51 3.34 -8.16
C GLU A 43 3.39 4.50 -7.69
N VAL A 44 2.88 5.71 -7.82
CA VAL A 44 3.44 6.87 -7.13
C VAL A 44 2.32 7.50 -6.31
N GLY A 45 2.55 7.70 -5.03
CA GLY A 45 1.62 8.31 -4.09
C GLY A 45 2.21 9.53 -3.41
N LEU A 46 1.37 10.54 -3.17
CA LEU A 46 1.67 11.65 -2.28
C LEU A 46 0.88 11.49 -0.99
N TYR A 47 1.61 11.27 0.11
CA TYR A 47 1.05 11.18 1.44
C TYR A 47 1.17 12.53 2.13
N LYS A 48 0.05 13.08 2.61
CA LYS A 48 0.02 14.28 3.43
C LYS A 48 -0.21 13.86 4.87
N LEU A 49 0.74 14.21 5.73
CA LEU A 49 0.80 13.83 7.13
C LEU A 49 0.38 15.02 7.98
N ASN A 50 -0.79 14.92 8.59
CA ASN A 50 -1.38 15.90 9.52
C ASN A 50 -1.59 15.25 10.89
N VAL A 51 -0.50 14.78 11.50
CA VAL A 51 -0.53 14.10 12.80
C VAL A 51 -0.55 15.15 13.92
N ALA A 52 -1.48 15.04 14.86
CA ALA A 52 -1.61 15.99 15.96
C ALA A 52 -0.31 16.08 16.79
N GLY A 53 0.12 17.32 17.07
CA GLY A 53 1.38 17.58 17.80
C GLY A 53 2.63 17.64 16.93
N TYR A 54 2.50 17.50 15.61
CA TYR A 54 3.59 17.62 14.65
C TYR A 54 3.25 18.62 13.55
N GLU A 55 4.28 19.23 12.96
CA GLU A 55 4.11 20.06 11.76
C GLU A 55 3.64 19.21 10.58
N PRO A 56 2.72 19.72 9.74
CA PRO A 56 2.31 19.05 8.52
C PRO A 56 3.49 18.73 7.61
N ALA A 57 3.53 17.50 7.11
CA ALA A 57 4.56 17.05 6.18
C ALA A 57 3.93 16.41 4.94
N GLN A 58 4.70 16.35 3.86
CA GLN A 58 4.33 15.62 2.65
C GLN A 58 5.45 14.69 2.26
N VAL A 59 5.08 13.48 1.86
CA VAL A 59 6.03 12.44 1.47
C VAL A 59 5.54 11.80 0.18
N GLN A 60 6.37 11.87 -0.84
CA GLN A 60 6.15 11.20 -2.11
C GLN A 60 6.81 9.82 -2.08
N VAL A 61 6.01 8.78 -2.26
CA VAL A 61 6.48 7.40 -2.25
C VAL A 61 6.25 6.81 -3.62
N LYS A 62 7.29 6.19 -4.17
CA LYS A 62 7.20 5.36 -5.36
C LYS A 62 7.27 3.91 -4.95
N VAL A 63 6.33 3.14 -5.46
CA VAL A 63 6.23 1.70 -5.26
C VAL A 63 6.56 1.01 -6.57
N HIS A 64 7.41 0.00 -6.50
CA HIS A 64 7.66 -0.94 -7.57
C HIS A 64 7.59 -2.35 -7.03
N SER A 65 6.83 -3.23 -7.67
CA SER A 65 6.86 -4.66 -7.37
C SER A 65 6.91 -5.48 -8.64
N GLU A 66 7.60 -6.62 -8.55
CA GLU A 66 7.71 -7.54 -9.65
C GLU A 66 7.70 -9.01 -9.22
N ALA A 67 7.10 -9.85 -10.06
CA ALA A 67 7.10 -11.30 -9.91
C ALA A 67 7.07 -11.99 -11.29
N PRO A 68 7.61 -13.21 -11.46
CA PRO A 68 7.45 -13.97 -12.69
C PRO A 68 5.99 -14.21 -13.05
N GLN A 69 5.61 -13.95 -14.30
CA GLN A 69 4.32 -14.36 -14.84
C GLN A 69 4.30 -15.89 -15.00
N GLY A 70 3.30 -16.55 -14.42
CA GLY A 70 3.19 -18.01 -14.42
C GLY A 70 4.11 -18.71 -13.42
N GLY A 71 4.74 -17.96 -12.51
CA GLY A 71 5.46 -18.51 -11.36
C GLY A 71 4.53 -19.00 -10.25
N LEU A 72 5.11 -19.30 -9.09
CA LEU A 72 4.39 -19.77 -7.89
C LEU A 72 3.34 -18.76 -7.41
N VAL A 73 3.68 -17.47 -7.44
CA VAL A 73 2.81 -16.39 -6.95
C VAL A 73 1.78 -16.04 -8.03
N SER A 74 0.49 -16.25 -7.72
CA SER A 74 -0.61 -15.81 -8.59
C SER A 74 -0.73 -14.29 -8.63
N ARG A 75 -1.43 -13.73 -9.63
CA ARG A 75 -1.70 -12.27 -9.72
C ARG A 75 -2.34 -11.71 -8.46
N ASP A 76 -3.31 -12.42 -7.88
CA ASP A 76 -4.04 -11.93 -6.70
C ASP A 76 -3.18 -11.98 -5.43
N ASN A 77 -2.34 -13.01 -5.28
CA ASN A 77 -1.37 -13.06 -4.19
C ASN A 77 -0.27 -12.02 -4.39
N PHE A 78 0.15 -11.76 -5.63
CA PHE A 78 1.10 -10.70 -5.95
C PHE A 78 0.56 -9.33 -5.52
N VAL A 79 -0.68 -9.00 -5.87
CA VAL A 79 -1.33 -7.75 -5.41
C VAL A 79 -1.45 -7.73 -3.89
N SER A 80 -1.94 -8.81 -3.28
CA SER A 80 -2.19 -8.87 -1.83
C SER A 80 -0.90 -8.68 -1.03
N LEU A 81 0.19 -9.37 -1.40
CA LEU A 81 1.50 -9.25 -0.74
C LEU A 81 2.10 -7.85 -0.96
N THR A 82 2.00 -7.31 -2.18
CA THR A 82 2.40 -5.94 -2.52
C THR A 82 1.72 -4.94 -1.59
N THR A 83 0.38 -4.94 -1.57
CA THR A 83 -0.40 -4.01 -0.74
C THR A 83 -0.12 -4.19 0.74
N LEU A 84 -0.04 -5.44 1.23
CA LEU A 84 0.24 -5.75 2.63
C LEU A 84 1.61 -5.22 3.04
N MET A 85 2.67 -5.57 2.31
CA MET A 85 4.04 -5.20 2.66
C MET A 85 4.23 -3.69 2.67
N PHE A 86 3.72 -2.98 1.66
CA PHE A 86 3.86 -1.52 1.63
C PHE A 86 3.01 -0.83 2.69
N SER A 87 1.74 -1.22 2.85
CA SER A 87 0.84 -0.56 3.80
C SER A 87 1.29 -0.78 5.24
N THR A 88 1.68 -2.01 5.59
CA THR A 88 2.15 -2.34 6.94
C THR A 88 3.49 -1.66 7.24
N THR A 89 4.46 -1.73 6.33
CA THR A 89 5.76 -1.08 6.53
C THR A 89 5.60 0.42 6.66
N PHE A 90 4.83 1.05 5.77
CA PHE A 90 4.63 2.49 5.77
C PHE A 90 3.93 2.97 7.05
N ILE A 91 2.83 2.33 7.44
CA ILE A 91 2.08 2.69 8.66
C ILE A 91 2.92 2.40 9.91
N ALA A 92 3.58 1.24 10.00
CA ALA A 92 4.38 0.89 11.17
C ALA A 92 5.57 1.84 11.35
N ALA A 93 6.36 2.03 10.28
CA ALA A 93 7.56 2.87 10.35
C ALA A 93 7.23 4.33 10.66
N LEU A 94 6.18 4.89 10.05
CA LEU A 94 5.82 6.29 10.29
C LEU A 94 5.06 6.49 11.60
N SER A 95 4.18 5.58 12.01
CA SER A 95 3.54 5.72 13.33
C SER A 95 4.58 5.67 14.46
N GLU A 96 5.61 4.83 14.34
CA GLU A 96 6.75 4.80 15.26
C GLU A 96 7.55 6.11 15.24
N SER A 97 7.86 6.66 14.06
CA SER A 97 8.61 7.93 13.96
C SER A 97 7.85 9.11 14.55
N TYR A 98 6.52 9.12 14.40
CA TYR A 98 5.61 10.12 14.99
C TYR A 98 5.21 9.78 16.44
N LYS A 99 5.69 8.66 17.02
CA LYS A 99 5.43 8.26 18.42
C LYS A 99 3.93 8.26 18.78
N VAL A 100 3.08 7.89 17.84
CA VAL A 100 1.62 7.80 18.00
C VAL A 100 1.15 6.38 17.72
N SER A 101 -0.07 6.04 18.13
CA SER A 101 -0.65 4.75 17.72
C SER A 101 -0.89 4.73 16.20
N ALA A 102 -0.90 3.53 15.60
CA ALA A 102 -1.28 3.38 14.19
C ALA A 102 -2.66 3.98 13.88
N SER A 103 -3.63 3.86 14.81
CA SER A 103 -4.96 4.44 14.64
C SER A 103 -4.94 5.98 14.60
N GLN A 104 -4.15 6.62 15.46
CA GLN A 104 -3.97 8.08 15.45
C GLN A 104 -3.24 8.54 14.19
N PHE A 105 -2.22 7.78 13.77
CA PHE A 105 -1.48 8.08 12.55
C PHE A 105 -2.39 8.06 11.30
N ILE A 106 -3.20 7.00 11.15
CA ILE A 106 -4.12 6.84 10.01
C ILE A 106 -5.14 7.98 9.94
N GLN A 107 -5.61 8.50 11.07
CA GLN A 107 -6.54 9.66 11.08
C GLN A 107 -5.92 10.94 10.52
N GLY A 108 -4.60 11.09 10.66
CA GLY A 108 -3.85 12.22 10.12
C GLY A 108 -3.32 11.99 8.70
N LEU A 109 -3.62 10.85 8.08
CA LEU A 109 -3.08 10.47 6.77
C LEU A 109 -4.07 10.80 5.65
N ASP A 110 -3.68 11.67 4.73
CA ASP A 110 -4.34 11.84 3.43
C ASP A 110 -3.44 11.31 2.32
N TYR A 111 -4.03 10.73 1.28
CA TYR A 111 -3.32 10.09 0.17
C TYR A 111 -3.89 10.54 -1.17
N ALA A 112 -2.99 10.92 -2.08
CA ALA A 112 -3.32 11.16 -3.47
C ALA A 112 -2.43 10.32 -4.38
N GLN A 113 -3.04 9.45 -5.18
CA GLN A 113 -2.32 8.75 -6.25
C GLN A 113 -1.90 9.75 -7.33
N LEU A 114 -0.63 9.69 -7.73
CA LEU A 114 -0.06 10.48 -8.80
C LEU A 114 0.08 9.65 -10.08
N LYS A 115 -0.09 10.28 -11.25
CA LYS A 115 0.17 9.62 -12.54
C LYS A 115 1.66 9.37 -12.79
N SER A 116 2.51 10.19 -12.19
CA SER A 116 3.97 10.14 -12.29
C SER A 116 4.59 10.88 -11.10
N ALA A 117 5.87 10.63 -10.85
CA ALA A 117 6.60 11.36 -9.82
C ALA A 117 6.73 12.86 -10.13
N ILE A 118 6.67 13.67 -9.08
CA ILE A 118 7.01 15.10 -9.12
C ILE A 118 8.47 15.19 -8.66
N GLY A 119 9.40 15.25 -9.60
CA GLY A 119 10.83 15.19 -9.30
C GLY A 119 11.26 13.84 -8.75
N THR A 120 12.15 13.85 -7.76
CA THR A 120 12.63 12.63 -7.07
C THR A 120 11.67 12.29 -5.92
N PRO A 121 11.09 11.07 -5.88
CA PRO A 121 10.30 10.62 -4.73
C PRO A 121 11.15 10.62 -3.45
N ASP A 122 10.57 10.86 -2.28
CA ASP A 122 11.30 10.81 -1.00
C ASP A 122 11.70 9.37 -0.64
N PHE A 123 10.82 8.41 -0.94
CA PHE A 123 11.07 6.99 -0.76
C PHE A 123 10.78 6.18 -2.03
N GLU A 124 11.60 5.17 -2.29
CA GLU A 124 11.28 4.08 -3.19
C GLU A 124 11.11 2.78 -2.39
N LEU A 125 9.97 2.12 -2.57
CA LEU A 125 9.66 0.82 -1.97
C LEU A 125 9.64 -0.22 -3.08
N ASN A 126 10.54 -1.19 -2.99
CA ASN A 126 10.73 -2.23 -4.00
C ASN A 126 10.40 -3.60 -3.40
N LEU A 127 9.59 -4.39 -4.09
CA LEU A 127 9.29 -5.77 -3.71
C LEU A 127 9.50 -6.71 -4.90
N THR A 128 10.49 -7.58 -4.79
CA THR A 128 10.76 -8.63 -5.78
C THR A 128 10.31 -9.97 -5.23
N MET A 129 9.46 -10.68 -5.94
CA MET A 129 9.01 -12.02 -5.58
C MET A 129 9.51 -13.03 -6.62
N THR A 130 9.84 -14.23 -6.16
CA THR A 130 10.31 -15.34 -6.98
C THR A 130 9.61 -16.63 -6.56
N ASN A 131 9.96 -17.76 -7.17
CA ASN A 131 9.48 -19.06 -6.72
C ASN A 131 10.05 -19.47 -5.34
N GLU A 132 11.15 -18.86 -4.89
CA GLU A 132 11.85 -19.23 -3.67
C GLU A 132 11.51 -18.35 -2.46
N GLY A 133 11.08 -17.11 -2.72
CA GLY A 133 10.82 -16.13 -1.67
C GLY A 133 10.62 -14.72 -2.21
N MET A 134 10.79 -13.76 -1.32
CA MET A 134 10.68 -12.34 -1.63
C MET A 134 11.82 -11.52 -1.03
N GLN A 135 12.11 -10.40 -1.68
CA GLN A 135 13.00 -9.36 -1.20
C GLN A 135 12.26 -8.03 -1.19
N PHE A 136 12.24 -7.39 -0.03
CA PHE A 136 11.71 -6.06 0.17
C PHE A 136 12.84 -5.07 0.41
N GLU A 137 12.80 -3.91 -0.24
CA GLU A 137 13.78 -2.84 -0.09
C GLU A 137 13.10 -1.48 0.06
N VAL A 138 13.56 -0.69 1.02
CA VAL A 138 13.20 0.71 1.21
C VAL A 138 14.43 1.55 0.91
N VAL A 139 14.29 2.52 0.01
CA VAL A 139 15.33 3.49 -0.34
C VAL A 139 14.87 4.87 0.10
N ASN A 140 15.64 5.51 0.99
CA ASN A 140 15.53 6.95 1.20
C ASN A 140 16.36 7.64 0.12
N THR A 141 15.71 8.35 -0.79
CA THR A 141 16.39 8.91 -1.97
C THR A 141 17.26 10.12 -1.63
N SER A 142 16.95 10.83 -0.55
CA SER A 142 17.70 12.01 -0.10
C SER A 142 19.05 11.63 0.52
N SER A 143 19.09 10.55 1.29
CA SER A 143 20.32 10.07 1.95
C SER A 143 21.02 8.95 1.18
N GLY A 144 20.33 8.31 0.24
CA GLY A 144 20.80 7.09 -0.44
C GLY A 144 20.78 5.84 0.44
N GLN A 145 20.30 5.94 1.68
CA GLN A 145 20.24 4.80 2.59
C GLN A 145 19.25 3.75 2.07
N LYS A 146 19.68 2.50 2.13
CA LYS A 146 18.87 1.34 1.74
C LYS A 146 18.72 0.38 2.90
N THR A 147 17.49 -0.01 3.18
CA THR A 147 17.16 -1.10 4.08
C THR A 147 16.56 -2.22 3.27
N ARG A 148 17.10 -3.44 3.39
CA ARG A 148 16.69 -4.59 2.60
C ARG A 148 16.45 -5.79 3.51
N GLN A 149 15.39 -6.52 3.23
CA GLN A 149 15.06 -7.78 3.88
C GLN A 149 14.74 -8.82 2.81
N THR A 150 15.35 -10.00 2.93
CA THR A 150 15.11 -11.15 2.06
C THR A 150 14.57 -12.28 2.90
N MET A 151 13.48 -12.92 2.46
CA MET A 151 12.86 -14.04 3.14
C MET A 151 12.47 -15.13 2.14
N THR A 152 12.65 -16.39 2.52
CA THR A 152 12.10 -17.52 1.76
C THR A 152 10.61 -17.68 2.02
N TRP A 153 9.89 -18.37 1.14
CA TRP A 153 8.47 -18.67 1.42
C TRP A 153 8.29 -19.54 2.66
N ASP A 154 9.23 -20.44 2.97
CA ASP A 154 9.21 -21.22 4.20
C ASP A 154 9.37 -20.35 5.46
N GLN A 155 10.13 -19.25 5.41
CA GLN A 155 10.20 -18.32 6.55
C GLN A 155 8.90 -17.54 6.75
N VAL A 156 8.13 -17.34 5.68
CA VAL A 156 6.87 -16.57 5.71
C VAL A 156 5.67 -17.46 6.05
N PHE A 157 5.64 -18.68 5.53
CA PHE A 157 4.50 -19.59 5.58
C PHE A 157 4.80 -20.96 6.21
N GLY A 158 6.08 -21.29 6.41
CA GLY A 158 6.49 -22.46 7.15
C GLY A 158 6.09 -22.33 8.62
N LYS A 159 5.69 -23.45 9.21
CA LYS A 159 5.23 -23.52 10.60
C LYS A 159 6.37 -23.51 11.59
#